data_AF-A0A954KAE6-F1
#
_entry.id   AF-A0A954KAE6-F1
#
_cell.length_a   1.000
_cell.length_b   1.000
_cell.length_c   1.000
_cell.angle_alpha   90.00
_cell.angle_beta   90.00
_cell.angle_gamma   90.00
#
_symmetry.space_group_name_H-M   'P 1'
#
loop_
_entity.id
_entity.type
_entity.pdbx_description
1 polymer ?
#
loop_
_entity_poly.entity_id
_entity_poly.type
_entity_poly.pdbx_seq_one_letter_code
_entity_poly.pdbx_strand_id
1 'polypeptide(L)'
;MDDTRIILVEGMPGTGKSTVSQFVHQHLQTRGYDSYWYHEEAATHPVRLFYQPKQHRSWFDYCESVVTCWENFTLQLQERNQIAVLDAGILQNHVRSMLIFDCNRNLMLDLVSRIEKRI
;
A
#
# COMPACT_ATOMS: atom_id res chain seq x y z
N MET A 1 -17.60 12.53 2.19
CA MET A 1 -16.53 11.52 2.30
C MET A 1 -16.37 11.00 0.90
N ASP A 2 -15.31 11.42 0.23
CA ASP A 2 -15.06 11.04 -1.15
C ASP A 2 -14.68 9.56 -1.19
N ASP A 3 -15.32 8.80 -2.08
CA ASP A 3 -15.09 7.36 -2.29
C ASP A 3 -13.65 7.13 -2.78
N THR A 4 -12.72 6.92 -1.85
CA THR A 4 -11.40 6.37 -2.17
C THR A 4 -11.60 4.94 -2.66
N ARG A 5 -11.15 4.63 -3.88
CA ARG A 5 -11.34 3.30 -4.49
C ARG A 5 -10.01 2.59 -4.62
N ILE A 6 -9.63 1.86 -3.58
CA ILE A 6 -8.41 1.06 -3.56
C ILE A 6 -8.77 -0.43 -3.52
N ILE A 7 -8.13 -1.21 -4.37
CA ILE A 7 -8.15 -2.67 -4.36
C ILE A 7 -6.76 -3.15 -3.95
N LEU A 8 -6.67 -3.77 -2.78
CA LEU A 8 -5.43 -4.36 -2.26
C LEU A 8 -5.38 -5.85 -2.57
N VAL A 9 -4.31 -6.28 -3.24
CA VAL A 9 -4.03 -7.70 -3.51
C VAL A 9 -2.82 -8.14 -2.69
N GLU A 10 -3.11 -8.76 -1.55
CA GLU A 10 -2.10 -9.23 -0.60
C GLU A 10 -1.91 -10.75 -0.67
N GLY A 11 -0.76 -11.22 -0.21
CA GLY A 11 -0.42 -12.65 -0.18
C GLY A 11 1.07 -12.93 -0.11
N MET A 12 1.45 -14.20 -0.11
CA MET A 12 2.85 -14.61 -0.11
C MET A 12 3.49 -14.47 -1.51
N PRO A 13 4.82 -14.42 -1.62
CA PRO A 13 5.50 -14.58 -2.90
C PRO A 13 5.07 -15.86 -3.61
N GLY A 14 4.86 -15.80 -4.93
CA GLY A 14 4.46 -16.97 -5.73
C GLY A 14 2.98 -17.34 -5.72
N THR A 15 2.11 -16.66 -4.95
CA THR A 15 0.67 -16.98 -4.90
C THR A 15 -0.17 -16.36 -6.04
N GLY A 16 0.48 -15.70 -7.01
CA GLY A 16 -0.20 -15.09 -8.16
C GLY A 16 -0.77 -13.68 -7.94
N LYS A 17 -0.33 -12.94 -6.89
CA LYS A 17 -0.79 -11.56 -6.61
C LYS A 17 -0.71 -10.65 -7.82
N SER A 18 0.48 -10.53 -8.42
CA SER A 18 0.73 -9.68 -9.58
C SER A 18 -0.11 -10.07 -10.79
N THR A 19 -0.38 -11.37 -10.96
CA THR A 19 -1.27 -11.88 -12.00
C THR A 19 -2.72 -11.45 -11.75
N VAL A 20 -3.20 -11.57 -10.50
CA VAL A 20 -4.57 -11.20 -10.13
C VAL A 20 -4.76 -9.68 -10.15
N SER A 21 -3.83 -8.90 -9.61
CA SER A 21 -3.88 -7.42 -9.62
C SER A 21 -3.89 -6.87 -11.05
N GLN A 22 -3.01 -7.39 -11.91
CA GLN A 22 -3.00 -7.03 -13.33
C GLN A 22 -4.31 -7.41 -14.03
N PHE A 23 -4.83 -8.63 -13.78
CA PHE A 23 -6.11 -9.09 -14.35
C PHE A 23 -7.27 -8.18 -13.92
N VAL A 24 -7.35 -7.83 -12.64
CA VAL A 24 -8.39 -6.92 -12.10
C VAL A 24 -8.31 -5.55 -12.78
N HIS A 25 -7.11 -4.97 -12.87
CA HIS A 25 -6.91 -3.68 -13.54
C HIS A 25 -7.32 -3.73 -15.02
N GLN A 26 -6.89 -4.74 -15.78
CA GLN A 26 -7.29 -4.92 -17.18
C GLN A 26 -8.81 -5.04 -17.30
N HIS A 27 -9.44 -5.79 -16.41
CA HIS A 27 -10.88 -5.97 -16.41
C HIS A 27 -11.63 -4.66 -16.14
N LEU A 28 -11.15 -3.84 -15.21
CA LEU A 28 -11.70 -2.50 -14.94
C LEU A 28 -11.56 -1.58 -16.17
N GLN A 29 -10.37 -1.55 -16.77
CA GLN A 29 -10.11 -0.78 -18.00
C GLN A 29 -11.04 -1.19 -19.15
N THR A 30 -11.26 -2.50 -19.36
CA THR A 30 -12.18 -2.98 -20.41
C THR A 30 -13.64 -2.57 -20.21
N ARG A 31 -14.02 -2.18 -18.99
CA ARG A 31 -15.36 -1.67 -18.66
C ARG A 31 -15.43 -0.14 -18.60
N GLY A 32 -14.37 0.55 -19.00
CA GLY A 32 -14.32 2.01 -19.04
C GLY A 32 -14.07 2.67 -17.68
N TYR A 33 -13.64 1.92 -16.66
CA TYR A 33 -13.20 2.52 -15.40
C TYR A 33 -11.77 3.04 -15.54
N ASP A 34 -11.54 4.29 -15.10
CA ASP A 34 -10.19 4.78 -14.89
C ASP A 34 -9.55 4.05 -13.71
N SER A 35 -8.60 3.17 -14.00
CA SER A 35 -7.86 2.42 -13.00
C SER A 35 -6.36 2.37 -13.31
N TYR A 36 -5.54 2.31 -12.26
CA TYR A 36 -4.10 2.15 -12.40
C TYR A 36 -3.60 0.99 -11.55
N TRP A 37 -2.72 0.17 -12.12
CA TRP A 37 -2.07 -0.93 -11.41
C TRP A 37 -0.67 -0.53 -10.93
N TYR A 38 -0.46 -0.60 -9.62
CA TYR A 38 0.81 -0.36 -8.96
C TYR A 38 1.43 -1.70 -8.53
N HIS A 39 2.55 -2.05 -9.17
CA HIS A 39 3.33 -3.25 -8.86
C HIS A 39 4.29 -2.99 -7.68
N GLU A 40 4.46 -3.95 -6.77
CA GLU A 40 5.25 -3.85 -5.53
C GLU A 40 6.70 -3.43 -5.78
N GLU A 41 7.27 -3.86 -6.91
CA GLU A 41 8.63 -3.54 -7.31
C GLU A 41 8.76 -2.28 -8.18
N ALA A 42 7.65 -1.60 -8.50
CA ALA A 42 7.72 -0.35 -9.26
C ALA A 42 8.40 0.75 -8.43
N ALA A 43 9.31 1.50 -9.06
CA ALA A 43 9.96 2.65 -8.43
C ALA A 43 8.96 3.79 -8.15
N THR A 44 7.88 3.85 -8.92
CA THR A 44 6.80 4.83 -8.83
C THR A 44 5.67 4.40 -7.88
N HIS A 45 5.83 3.29 -7.15
CA HIS A 45 4.79 2.79 -6.26
C HIS A 45 4.56 3.77 -5.09
N PRO A 46 3.36 4.35 -4.95
CA PRO A 46 3.12 5.57 -4.16
C PRO A 46 3.30 5.37 -2.65
N VAL A 47 3.15 4.13 -2.18
CA VAL A 47 3.29 3.75 -0.78
C VAL A 47 4.48 2.82 -0.54
N ARG A 48 5.43 2.72 -1.48
CA ARG A 48 6.62 1.90 -1.30
C ARG A 48 7.60 2.56 -0.34
N LEU A 49 7.65 2.06 0.89
CA LEU A 49 8.52 2.57 1.94
C LEU A 49 8.96 1.44 2.88
N PHE A 50 10.26 1.17 2.88
CA PHE A 50 10.89 0.18 3.74
C PHE A 50 11.56 0.84 4.94
N TYR A 51 11.57 0.13 6.07
CA TYR A 51 12.33 0.58 7.24
C TYR A 51 13.82 0.61 6.91
N GLN A 52 14.45 1.73 7.22
CA GLN A 52 15.90 1.93 7.07
C GLN A 52 16.45 2.48 8.38
N PRO A 53 17.29 1.72 9.11
CA PRO A 53 17.81 2.13 10.43
C PRO A 53 18.58 3.46 10.41
N LYS A 54 19.19 3.82 9.27
CA LYS A 54 19.94 5.08 9.11
C LYS A 54 19.04 6.29 8.87
N GLN A 55 17.80 6.07 8.42
CA GLN A 55 16.87 7.15 8.04
C GLN A 55 15.75 7.32 9.08
N HIS A 56 15.33 6.23 9.73
CA HIS A 56 14.24 6.23 10.69
C HIS A 56 14.79 6.10 12.10
N ARG A 57 14.59 7.12 12.95
CA ARG A 57 15.16 7.14 14.31
C ARG A 57 14.42 6.23 15.27
N SER A 58 13.17 5.91 14.95
CA SER A 58 12.30 5.03 15.73
C SER A 58 11.28 4.30 14.85
N TRP A 59 10.61 3.29 15.41
CA TRP A 59 9.43 2.69 14.78
C TRP A 59 8.28 3.67 14.63
N PHE A 60 8.14 4.60 15.57
CA PHE A 60 7.13 5.66 15.48
C PHE A 60 7.36 6.52 14.24
N ASP A 61 8.60 6.99 14.02
CA ASP A 61 8.97 7.80 12.84
C ASP A 61 8.68 7.06 11.52
N TYR A 62 8.95 5.75 11.49
CA TYR A 62 8.62 4.90 10.34
C TYR A 62 7.11 4.81 10.12
N CYS A 63 6.33 4.53 11.17
CA CYS A 63 4.88 4.44 11.08
C CYS A 63 4.25 5.78 10.62
N GLU A 64 4.74 6.92 11.14
CA GLU A 64 4.31 8.24 10.68
C GLU A 64 4.59 8.42 9.19
N SER A 65 5.81 8.08 8.74
CA SER A 65 6.20 8.19 7.33
C SER A 65 5.32 7.33 6.42
N VAL A 66 5.03 6.09 6.82
CA VAL A 66 4.10 5.21 6.11
C VAL A 66 2.71 5.83 6.03
N VAL A 67 2.16 6.29 7.15
CA VAL A 67 0.82 6.88 7.20
C VAL A 67 0.72 8.13 6.34
N THR A 68 1.74 9.00 6.36
CA THR A 68 1.82 10.16 5.47
C THR A 68 1.85 9.76 3.99
N CYS A 69 2.57 8.69 3.62
CA CYS A 69 2.53 8.18 2.23
C CYS A 69 1.12 7.75 1.83
N TRP A 70 0.40 7.03 2.69
CA TRP A 70 -0.98 6.61 2.44
C TRP A 70 -1.93 7.80 2.35
N GLU A 71 -1.85 8.77 3.27
CA GLU A 71 -2.70 9.98 3.25
C GLU A 71 -2.49 10.79 1.96
N ASN A 72 -1.24 10.99 1.54
CA ASN A 72 -0.95 11.68 0.29
C ASN A 72 -1.47 10.92 -0.93
N PHE A 73 -1.35 9.59 -0.91
CA PHE A 73 -1.83 8.76 -2.00
C PHE A 73 -3.36 8.77 -2.11
N THR A 74 -4.08 8.67 -0.99
CA THR A 74 -5.55 8.70 -0.99
C THR A 74 -6.07 10.05 -1.46
N LEU A 75 -5.44 11.16 -1.06
CA LEU A 75 -5.76 12.49 -1.56
C LEU A 75 -5.58 12.58 -3.08
N GLN A 76 -4.46 12.08 -3.62
CA GLN A 76 -4.22 12.07 -5.06
C GLN A 76 -5.25 11.21 -5.83
N LEU A 77 -5.69 10.10 -5.25
CA LEU A 77 -6.72 9.26 -5.88
C LEU A 77 -8.08 9.94 -5.90
N GLN A 78 -8.45 10.64 -4.83
CA GLN A 78 -9.69 11.41 -4.74
C GLN A 78 -9.71 12.54 -5.77
N GLU A 79 -8.61 13.29 -5.91
CA GLU A 79 -8.47 14.35 -6.92
C GLU A 79 -8.63 13.82 -8.35
N ARG A 80 -8.11 12.61 -8.61
CA ARG A 80 -8.17 11.96 -9.94
C ARG A 80 -9.46 11.19 -10.18
N ASN A 81 -10.23 10.86 -9.14
CA ASN A 81 -11.36 9.93 -9.19
C ASN A 81 -11.00 8.58 -9.87
N GLN A 82 -9.79 8.08 -9.56
CA GLN A 82 -9.20 6.88 -10.17
C GLN A 82 -9.26 5.67 -9.21
N ILE A 83 -9.46 4.48 -9.75
CA ILE A 83 -9.36 3.22 -8.99
C ILE A 83 -7.90 2.75 -8.95
N ALA A 84 -7.33 2.58 -7.77
CA ALA A 84 -6.00 2.00 -7.64
C ALA A 84 -6.07 0.49 -7.38
N VAL A 85 -5.28 -0.29 -8.09
CA VAL A 85 -5.03 -1.70 -7.79
C VAL A 85 -3.59 -1.83 -7.34
N LEU A 86 -3.35 -2.19 -6.08
CA LEU A 86 -2.01 -2.35 -5.52
C LEU A 86 -1.77 -3.83 -5.22
N ASP A 87 -0.63 -4.37 -5.61
CA ASP A 87 -0.15 -5.63 -5.05
C ASP A 87 0.88 -5.39 -3.93
N ALA A 88 0.76 -6.18 -2.86
CA ALA A 88 1.73 -6.24 -1.77
C ALA A 88 2.01 -4.89 -1.04
N GLY A 89 1.03 -3.99 -1.01
CA GLY A 89 1.19 -2.62 -0.50
C GLY A 89 1.38 -2.48 1.01
N ILE A 90 0.75 -3.33 1.82
CA ILE A 90 0.75 -3.28 3.29
C ILE A 90 1.58 -4.41 3.89
N LEU A 91 1.24 -5.68 3.59
CA LEU A 91 1.82 -6.81 4.32
C LEU A 91 3.26 -7.11 3.88
N GLN A 92 3.49 -7.20 2.57
CA GLN A 92 4.82 -7.51 2.02
C GLN A 92 5.78 -6.31 1.97
N ASN A 93 5.26 -5.10 2.15
CA ASN A 93 6.04 -3.86 2.14
C ASN A 93 6.29 -3.35 3.57
N HIS A 94 5.25 -2.88 4.26
CA HIS A 94 5.38 -2.27 5.58
C HIS A 94 5.56 -3.29 6.70
N VAL A 95 4.61 -4.22 6.82
CA VAL A 95 4.63 -5.22 7.90
C VAL A 95 5.84 -6.15 7.77
N ARG A 96 6.23 -6.52 6.54
CA ARG A 96 7.46 -7.27 6.30
C ARG A 96 8.69 -6.57 6.86
N SER A 97 8.83 -5.26 6.64
CA SER A 97 9.95 -4.48 7.20
C SER A 97 9.94 -4.56 8.72
N MET A 98 8.77 -4.40 9.34
CA MET A 98 8.60 -4.48 10.79
C MET A 98 8.94 -5.88 11.33
N LEU A 99 8.56 -6.95 10.63
CA LEU A 99 8.89 -8.33 11.00
C LEU A 99 10.39 -8.63 10.89
N ILE A 100 11.05 -8.18 9.82
CA ILE A 100 12.49 -8.42 9.59
C ILE A 100 13.34 -7.85 10.72
N PHE A 101 12.93 -6.72 11.29
CA PHE A 101 13.65 -6.03 12.35
C PHE A 101 12.99 -6.19 13.74
N ASP A 102 12.19 -7.25 13.92
CA ASP A 102 11.60 -7.66 15.21
C ASP A 102 10.82 -6.53 15.92
N CYS A 103 10.00 -5.80 15.15
CA CYS A 103 9.11 -4.78 15.69
C CYS A 103 8.03 -5.39 16.60
N ASN A 104 7.61 -4.61 17.60
CA ASN A 104 6.51 -5.00 18.48
C ASN A 104 5.20 -5.21 17.71
N ARG A 105 4.51 -6.32 17.98
CA ARG A 105 3.21 -6.68 17.36
C ARG A 105 2.15 -5.61 17.50
N ASN A 106 2.07 -4.91 18.63
CA ASN A 106 1.06 -3.87 18.83
C ASN A 106 1.30 -2.67 17.91
N LEU A 107 2.57 -2.32 17.63
CA LEU A 107 2.90 -1.28 16.66
C LEU A 107 2.55 -1.70 15.23
N MET A 108 2.78 -2.97 14.86
CA MET A 108 2.36 -3.49 13.55
C MET A 108 0.84 -3.40 13.36
N LEU A 109 0.07 -3.79 14.39
CA LEU A 109 -1.39 -3.72 14.35
C LEU A 109 -1.89 -2.27 14.35
N ASP A 110 -1.27 -1.39 15.13
CA ASP A 110 -1.59 0.04 15.13
C ASP A 110 -1.39 0.65 13.74
N LEU A 111 -0.25 0.36 13.09
CA LEU A 111 0.03 0.83 11.74
C LEU A 111 -1.04 0.39 10.74
N VAL A 112 -1.41 -0.90 10.74
CA VAL A 112 -2.43 -1.43 9.82
C VAL A 112 -3.79 -0.77 10.07
N SER A 113 -4.21 -0.63 11.34
CA SER A 113 -5.46 0.06 11.70
C SER A 113 -5.44 1.54 11.30
N ARG A 114 -4.28 2.20 11.37
CA ARG A 114 -4.14 3.58 10.92
C ARG A 114 -4.31 3.67 9.41
N ILE A 115 -3.67 2.80 8.63
CA ILE A 115 -3.81 2.75 7.15
C ILE A 115 -5.27 2.47 6.77
N GLU A 116 -5.91 1.48 7.39
CA GLU A 116 -7.32 1.12 7.15
C GLU A 116 -8.26 2.32 7.27
N LYS A 117 -8.04 3.21 8.26
CA LYS A 117 -8.87 4.40 8.46
C LYS A 117 -8.71 5.48 7.38
N ARG A 118 -7.74 5.36 6.47
CA ARG A 118 -7.49 6.33 5.39
C ARG A 118 -8.00 5.86 4.04
N ILE A 119 -8.16 4.54 3.86
CA ILE A 119 -8.51 3.92 2.58
C ILE A 119 -10.00 3.61 2.48
#